data_AF-A3U9N0-F1
#
_entry.id   AF-A3U9N0-F1
#
_cell.length_a   1.000
_cell.length_b   1.000
_cell.length_c   1.000
_cell.angle_alpha   90.00
_cell.angle_beta   90.00
_cell.angle_gamma   90.00
#
_symmetry.space_group_name_H-M   'P 1'
#
loop_
_entity.id
_entity.type
_entity.pdbx_description
1 polymer ?
#
loop_
_entity_poly.entity_id
_entity_poly.type
_entity_poly.pdbx_seq_one_letter_code
_entity_poly.pdbx_strand_id
1 'polypeptide(L)'
;MTPKFKISIPEPCHEDWSKMTPTEKGRHCKACSKEVIDFTHFSNEALHKRITQGESLCGRFLPHQLDTPLTIERKKNSISFSKIAATLALPLSVISTNISNAQESKSKTEQTINTSKTYTSLGIGMQHRPLKPLTSTLSGTVTDESGLPLPGVNIIVKGTTRGTQTDFDGNYSISALKDEILVFSYLGFETIEKSIKSNTTTLNVELGAGDFLGEIVVFAGYVTYEEENEYKIDPEFLEEQRAHRAKLKKARENRVRFMTRKAKERKEARQLKRAKRKEERQKNRDS
;
A
#
# COMPACT_ATOMS: atom_id res chain seq x y z
N MET A 1 -10.63 -17.89 -3.91
CA MET A 1 -11.65 -17.00 -3.33
C MET A 1 -11.63 -17.18 -1.82
N THR A 2 -11.35 -16.11 -1.08
CA THR A 2 -11.34 -16.08 0.38
C THR A 2 -12.72 -15.64 0.86
N PRO A 3 -13.39 -16.39 1.76
CA PRO A 3 -14.65 -15.94 2.31
C PRO A 3 -14.41 -14.68 3.13
N LYS A 4 -15.08 -13.59 2.78
CA LYS A 4 -15.13 -12.35 3.57
C LYS A 4 -16.32 -12.47 4.52
N PHE A 5 -16.10 -12.23 5.81
CA PHE A 5 -17.16 -12.19 6.81
C PHE A 5 -17.07 -10.88 7.60
N LYS A 6 -18.22 -10.42 8.11
CA LYS A 6 -18.37 -9.18 8.87
C LYS A 6 -19.06 -9.49 10.19
N ILE A 7 -18.43 -9.13 11.31
CA ILE A 7 -19.01 -9.24 12.65
C ILE A 7 -19.62 -7.88 12.98
N SER A 8 -20.91 -7.84 13.36
CA SER A 8 -21.62 -6.60 13.66
C SER A 8 -22.43 -6.70 14.94
N ILE A 9 -22.67 -5.54 15.54
CA ILE A 9 -23.07 -5.35 16.92
C ILE A 9 -24.13 -4.25 17.00
N PRO A 10 -25.44 -4.55 17.00
CA PRO A 10 -26.46 -3.51 16.91
C PRO A 10 -26.82 -2.89 18.25
N GLU A 11 -26.67 -3.57 19.40
CA GLU A 11 -27.26 -3.08 20.67
C GLU A 11 -26.30 -3.04 21.86
N PRO A 12 -25.12 -2.40 21.78
CA PRO A 12 -24.33 -2.02 22.96
C PRO A 12 -24.75 -2.41 24.37
N CYS A 13 -24.13 -3.44 24.97
CA CYS A 13 -24.22 -3.60 26.42
C CYS A 13 -23.41 -2.47 27.09
N HIS A 14 -24.08 -1.58 27.81
CA HIS A 14 -23.45 -0.42 28.48
C HIS A 14 -22.88 -0.74 29.88
N GLU A 15 -22.86 -2.00 30.30
CA GLU A 15 -22.37 -2.39 31.62
C GLU A 15 -20.84 -2.57 31.62
N ASP A 16 -20.16 -1.95 32.59
CA ASP A 16 -18.71 -2.00 32.72
C ASP A 16 -18.23 -3.43 33.02
N TRP A 17 -17.40 -3.95 32.12
CA TRP A 17 -16.73 -5.25 32.23
C TRP A 17 -16.00 -5.44 33.58
N SER A 18 -15.44 -4.37 34.13
CA SER A 18 -14.70 -4.40 35.39
C SER A 18 -15.59 -4.73 36.59
N LYS A 19 -16.89 -4.38 36.51
CA LYS A 19 -17.90 -4.60 37.56
C LYS A 19 -18.59 -5.97 37.46
N MET A 20 -18.29 -6.75 36.43
CA MET A 20 -18.85 -8.09 36.22
C MET A 20 -18.18 -9.15 37.11
N THR A 21 -18.94 -10.19 37.46
CA THR A 21 -18.46 -11.28 38.32
C THR A 21 -17.57 -12.25 37.52
N PRO A 22 -16.37 -12.61 37.96
CA PRO A 22 -15.50 -13.54 37.23
C PRO A 22 -16.10 -14.97 37.18
N THR A 23 -16.00 -15.61 36.01
CA THR A 23 -16.41 -17.01 35.76
C THR A 23 -15.25 -17.81 35.14
N GLU A 24 -15.45 -19.10 34.89
CA GLU A 24 -14.42 -19.98 34.30
C GLU A 24 -14.05 -19.60 32.85
N LYS A 25 -15.00 -19.09 32.06
CA LYS A 25 -14.78 -18.74 30.63
C LYS A 25 -14.69 -17.23 30.38
N GLY A 26 -14.97 -16.40 31.37
CA GLY A 26 -14.99 -14.95 31.22
C GLY A 26 -15.56 -14.25 32.45
N ARG A 27 -16.60 -13.46 32.24
CA ARG A 27 -17.32 -12.77 33.31
C ARG A 27 -18.82 -12.85 33.10
N HIS A 28 -19.57 -12.84 34.19
CA HIS A 28 -21.03 -12.80 34.16
C HIS A 28 -21.55 -11.37 34.30
N CYS A 29 -22.35 -10.95 33.33
CA CYS A 29 -22.97 -9.63 33.28
C CYS A 29 -24.30 -9.65 34.06
N LYS A 30 -24.46 -8.76 35.05
CA LYS A 30 -25.64 -8.75 35.91
C LYS A 30 -26.86 -8.13 35.22
N ALA A 31 -26.66 -7.18 34.30
CA ALA A 31 -27.75 -6.53 33.57
C ALA A 31 -28.43 -7.45 32.57
N CYS A 32 -27.67 -8.26 31.82
CA CYS A 32 -28.24 -9.14 30.79
C CYS A 32 -28.23 -10.63 31.18
N SER A 33 -27.66 -11.00 32.33
CA SER A 33 -27.50 -12.38 32.80
C SER A 33 -26.78 -13.31 31.81
N LYS A 34 -26.02 -12.74 30.86
CA LYS A 34 -25.22 -13.48 29.88
C LYS A 34 -23.77 -13.61 30.37
N GLU A 35 -23.12 -14.69 29.96
CA GLU A 35 -21.67 -14.85 30.11
C GLU A 35 -20.97 -14.10 28.97
N VAL A 36 -20.06 -13.21 29.33
CA VAL A 36 -19.31 -12.35 28.43
C VAL A 36 -17.87 -12.84 28.38
N ILE A 37 -17.40 -13.20 27.18
CA ILE A 37 -16.06 -13.76 26.93
C ILE A 37 -15.14 -12.67 26.38
N ASP A 38 -13.90 -12.59 26.85
CA ASP A 38 -12.94 -11.63 26.30
C ASP A 38 -12.32 -12.13 24.99
N PHE A 39 -12.59 -11.43 23.90
CA PHE A 39 -12.09 -11.72 22.56
C PHE A 39 -11.01 -10.74 22.09
N THR A 40 -10.59 -9.77 22.92
CA THR A 40 -9.63 -8.75 22.48
C THR A 40 -8.27 -9.32 22.06
N HIS A 41 -7.91 -10.51 22.56
CA HIS A 41 -6.67 -11.20 22.21
C HIS A 41 -6.81 -12.23 21.09
N PHE A 42 -8.01 -12.44 20.55
CA PHE A 42 -8.25 -13.47 19.54
C PHE A 42 -7.87 -12.98 18.14
N SER A 43 -7.24 -13.87 17.37
CA SER A 43 -7.02 -13.66 15.94
C SER A 43 -8.32 -13.83 15.16
N ASN A 44 -8.40 -13.18 14.00
CA ASN A 44 -9.54 -13.26 13.09
C ASN A 44 -9.95 -14.69 12.71
N GLU A 45 -8.96 -15.60 12.56
CA GLU A 45 -9.20 -17.02 12.28
C GLU A 45 -9.78 -17.75 13.50
N ALA A 46 -9.26 -17.47 14.70
CA ALA A 46 -9.74 -18.05 15.93
C ALA A 46 -11.17 -17.57 16.27
N LEU A 47 -11.46 -16.30 16.01
CA LEU A 47 -12.80 -15.73 16.13
C LEU A 47 -13.79 -16.42 15.19
N HIS A 48 -13.44 -16.54 13.91
CA HIS A 48 -14.28 -17.21 12.93
C HIS A 48 -14.62 -18.65 13.36
N LYS A 49 -13.60 -19.44 13.73
CA LYS A 49 -13.79 -20.83 14.15
C LYS A 49 -14.77 -20.93 15.32
N ARG A 50 -14.67 -20.02 16.29
CA ARG A 50 -15.51 -20.03 17.50
C ARG A 50 -16.94 -19.53 17.23
N ILE A 51 -17.11 -18.55 16.35
CA ILE A 51 -18.44 -18.03 15.98
C ILE A 51 -19.20 -19.05 15.11
N THR A 52 -18.51 -19.73 14.18
CA THR A 52 -19.14 -20.74 13.33
C THR A 52 -19.55 -22.03 14.06
N GLN A 53 -19.17 -22.20 15.33
CA GLN A 53 -19.54 -23.36 16.14
C GLN A 53 -20.99 -23.29 16.67
N GLY A 54 -21.73 -22.21 16.40
CA GLY A 54 -23.19 -22.18 16.52
C GLY A 54 -23.75 -21.69 17.86
N GLU A 55 -22.93 -21.06 18.71
CA GLU A 55 -23.39 -20.45 19.95
C GLU A 55 -23.49 -18.93 19.78
N SER A 56 -24.60 -18.33 20.22
CA SER A 56 -24.76 -16.87 20.31
C SER A 56 -23.90 -16.37 21.47
N LEU A 57 -22.62 -16.09 21.19
CA LEU A 57 -21.66 -15.69 22.22
C LEU A 57 -21.73 -14.17 22.47
N CYS A 58 -21.83 -13.79 23.74
CA CYS A 58 -21.60 -12.41 24.17
C CYS A 58 -20.12 -12.25 24.50
N GLY A 59 -19.51 -11.14 24.08
CA GLY A 59 -18.08 -10.96 24.30
C GLY A 59 -17.57 -9.56 24.10
N ARG A 60 -16.37 -9.31 24.59
CA ARG A 60 -15.66 -8.04 24.46
C ARG A 60 -14.75 -8.07 23.23
N PHE A 61 -14.96 -7.14 22.31
CA PHE A 61 -14.23 -7.04 21.05
C PHE A 61 -13.52 -5.68 20.95
N LEU A 62 -12.40 -5.65 20.22
CA LEU A 62 -11.76 -4.41 19.80
C LEU A 62 -12.51 -3.83 18.58
N PRO A 63 -12.57 -2.50 18.43
CA PRO A 63 -13.23 -1.87 17.29
C PRO A 63 -12.74 -2.37 15.92
N HIS A 64 -11.46 -2.69 15.80
CA HIS A 64 -10.87 -3.23 14.55
C HIS A 64 -11.24 -4.69 14.26
N GLN A 65 -11.83 -5.41 15.22
CA GLN A 65 -12.37 -6.77 15.03
C GLN A 65 -13.82 -6.72 14.51
N LEU A 66 -14.44 -5.54 14.53
CA LEU A 66 -15.83 -5.29 14.14
C LEU A 66 -15.89 -4.57 12.81
N ASP A 67 -16.87 -4.93 11.98
CA ASP A 67 -17.16 -4.31 10.69
C ASP A 67 -16.01 -4.29 9.64
N THR A 68 -14.85 -4.84 9.96
CA THR A 68 -13.70 -5.00 9.08
C THR A 68 -13.84 -6.28 8.25
N PRO A 69 -13.71 -6.24 6.91
CA PRO A 69 -13.72 -7.45 6.10
C PRO A 69 -12.48 -8.30 6.39
N LEU A 70 -12.65 -9.36 7.18
CA LEU A 70 -11.56 -10.25 7.57
C LEU A 70 -11.24 -11.17 6.39
N THR A 71 -10.08 -10.93 5.75
CA THR A 71 -9.59 -11.77 4.66
C THR A 71 -8.77 -12.90 5.27
N ILE A 72 -9.32 -14.11 5.31
CA ILE A 72 -8.54 -15.29 5.73
C ILE A 72 -7.63 -15.68 4.56
N GLU A 73 -6.39 -15.18 4.60
CA GLU A 73 -5.32 -15.68 3.74
C GLU A 73 -5.06 -17.14 4.11
N ARG A 74 -5.59 -18.08 3.32
CA ARG A 74 -5.22 -19.49 3.43
C ARG A 74 -3.73 -19.60 3.14
N LYS A 75 -2.91 -19.65 4.19
CA LYS A 75 -1.48 -19.92 4.07
C LYS A 75 -1.32 -21.31 3.45
N LYS A 76 -1.15 -21.37 2.12
CA LYS A 76 -0.69 -22.59 1.46
C LYS A 76 0.67 -22.87 2.07
N ASN A 77 0.77 -23.94 2.86
CA ASN A 77 2.04 -24.52 3.25
C ASN A 77 2.71 -25.03 1.96
N SER A 78 3.36 -24.15 1.22
CA SER A 78 4.26 -24.54 0.15
C SER A 78 5.54 -25.01 0.83
N ILE A 79 5.56 -26.30 1.18
CA ILE A 79 6.81 -27.00 1.45
C ILE A 79 7.61 -26.89 0.15
N SER A 80 8.52 -25.92 0.09
CA SER A 80 9.41 -25.75 -1.04
C SER A 80 10.37 -26.95 -1.04
N PHE A 81 10.14 -27.90 -1.94
CA PHE A 81 11.02 -29.04 -2.19
C PHE A 81 12.39 -28.63 -2.76
N SER A 82 12.71 -27.34 -2.90
CA SER A 82 13.96 -26.86 -3.52
C SER A 82 15.19 -26.86 -2.59
N LYS A 83 15.12 -27.46 -1.39
CA LYS A 83 16.25 -27.50 -0.44
C LYS A 83 16.89 -28.89 -0.23
N ILE A 84 16.58 -29.89 -1.07
CA ILE A 84 17.16 -31.26 -0.95
C ILE A 84 18.11 -31.61 -2.12
N ALA A 85 18.83 -30.63 -2.68
CA ALA A 85 19.82 -30.90 -3.73
C ALA A 85 21.18 -30.22 -3.50
N ALA A 86 21.56 -30.00 -2.23
CA ALA A 86 22.84 -29.36 -1.89
C ALA A 86 23.64 -30.14 -0.83
N THR A 87 23.49 -31.46 -0.78
CA THR A 87 24.30 -32.34 0.06
C THR A 87 24.80 -33.50 -0.78
N LEU A 88 25.91 -33.29 -1.50
CA LEU A 88 26.94 -34.28 -1.86
C LEU A 88 27.94 -33.64 -2.83
N ALA A 89 28.81 -32.76 -2.31
CA ALA A 89 30.15 -32.49 -2.86
C ALA A 89 30.93 -31.58 -1.88
N LEU A 90 31.60 -32.20 -0.92
CA LEU A 90 32.82 -31.64 -0.30
C LEU A 90 34.03 -32.06 -1.18
N PRO A 91 35.27 -31.60 -0.93
CA PRO A 91 35.76 -30.22 -0.81
C PRO A 91 37.09 -30.04 -1.59
N LEU A 92 37.42 -28.88 -2.15
CA LEU A 92 38.82 -28.59 -2.52
C LEU A 92 39.15 -27.10 -2.57
N SER A 93 40.28 -26.79 -1.94
CA SER A 93 41.18 -25.66 -2.18
C SER A 93 40.85 -24.30 -1.54
N VAL A 94 41.35 -24.13 -0.31
CA VAL A 94 42.34 -23.12 0.12
C VAL A 94 42.47 -21.87 -0.76
N ILE A 95 42.23 -20.68 -0.20
CA ILE A 95 43.16 -19.54 -0.11
C ILE A 95 42.65 -18.60 0.98
N SER A 96 43.51 -18.40 1.97
CA SER A 96 43.46 -17.45 3.07
C SER A 96 44.03 -16.10 2.64
N THR A 97 43.36 -14.99 2.92
CA THR A 97 43.97 -13.77 3.46
C THR A 97 42.94 -12.86 4.15
N ASN A 98 43.16 -12.69 5.45
CA ASN A 98 42.94 -11.53 6.33
C ASN A 98 41.64 -10.71 6.23
N ILE A 99 40.81 -10.91 7.24
CA ILE A 99 39.81 -9.95 7.72
C ILE A 99 40.47 -9.13 8.83
N SER A 100 40.53 -7.81 8.66
CA SER A 100 40.62 -6.86 9.77
C SER A 100 39.41 -5.94 9.73
N ASN A 101 38.96 -5.60 10.92
CA ASN A 101 37.62 -5.14 11.28
C ASN A 101 37.32 -3.65 11.02
N ALA A 102 36.01 -3.41 10.92
CA ALA A 102 35.24 -2.35 11.58
C ALA A 102 35.11 -0.95 10.95
N GLN A 103 33.81 -0.57 10.88
CA GLN A 103 33.21 0.74 11.14
C GLN A 103 33.52 1.90 10.18
N GLU A 104 32.63 2.83 9.89
CA GLU A 104 31.18 2.98 10.05
C GLU A 104 30.81 4.23 9.24
N SER A 105 29.61 4.25 8.68
CA SER A 105 28.77 5.44 8.54
C SER A 105 29.15 6.60 7.57
N LYS A 106 28.06 7.08 6.97
CA LYS A 106 27.76 8.45 6.52
C LYS A 106 28.15 8.91 5.10
N SER A 107 27.04 9.15 4.37
CA SER A 107 26.71 10.40 3.70
C SER A 107 27.38 10.67 2.36
N LYS A 108 26.56 10.60 1.30
CA LYS A 108 26.52 11.71 0.34
C LYS A 108 25.17 11.80 -0.35
N THR A 109 24.48 12.89 -0.05
CA THR A 109 23.60 13.68 -0.90
C THR A 109 23.58 13.27 -2.38
N GLU A 110 22.41 12.81 -2.85
CA GLU A 110 22.01 12.98 -4.24
C GLU A 110 20.86 13.99 -4.30
N GLN A 111 21.23 15.24 -4.54
CA GLN A 111 20.41 16.10 -5.38
C GLN A 111 20.86 15.85 -6.82
N THR A 112 19.97 15.45 -7.71
CA THR A 112 19.97 16.00 -9.07
C THR A 112 18.55 16.03 -9.60
N ILE A 113 18.01 17.26 -9.62
CA ILE A 113 16.88 17.69 -10.42
C ILE A 113 17.28 17.48 -11.89
N ASN A 114 16.56 16.64 -12.62
CA ASN A 114 16.67 16.62 -14.07
C ASN A 114 15.28 16.68 -14.72
N THR A 115 14.99 17.92 -15.12
CA THR A 115 14.40 18.29 -16.41
C THR A 115 12.99 17.77 -16.70
N SER A 116 12.03 18.61 -16.28
CA SER A 116 10.74 18.79 -16.92
C SER A 116 10.87 18.88 -18.45
N LYS A 117 10.44 17.82 -19.13
CA LYS A 117 10.23 17.83 -20.59
C LYS A 117 9.06 18.76 -20.91
N THR A 118 9.34 19.77 -21.71
CA THR A 118 8.37 20.60 -22.41
C THR A 118 7.64 19.76 -23.46
N TYR A 119 6.31 19.73 -23.40
CA TYR A 119 5.48 19.35 -24.54
C TYR A 119 4.82 20.62 -25.06
N THR A 120 5.30 21.12 -26.20
CA THR A 120 4.49 21.93 -27.10
C THR A 120 3.73 20.95 -27.98
N SER A 121 2.52 20.56 -27.56
CA SER A 121 1.59 19.88 -28.46
C SER A 121 0.80 20.93 -29.22
N LEU A 122 0.89 20.85 -30.55
CA LEU A 122 0.04 21.54 -31.53
C LEU A 122 -1.41 21.59 -31.04
N GLY A 123 -1.96 22.80 -30.95
CA GLY A 123 -3.35 23.00 -30.56
C GLY A 123 -4.29 22.24 -31.50
N ILE A 124 -4.98 21.24 -30.95
CA ILE A 124 -6.36 20.83 -31.17
C ILE A 124 -6.68 19.88 -30.00
N GLY A 125 -7.74 20.20 -29.26
CA GLY A 125 -8.21 19.44 -28.11
C GLY A 125 -8.30 20.33 -26.88
N MET A 126 -9.51 20.76 -26.55
CA MET A 126 -9.81 21.39 -25.27
C MET A 126 -9.45 20.40 -24.17
N GLN A 127 -8.25 20.55 -23.60
CA GLN A 127 -7.87 19.85 -22.40
C GLN A 127 -8.71 20.46 -21.28
N HIS A 128 -9.76 19.76 -20.85
CA HIS A 128 -10.33 19.99 -19.53
C HIS A 128 -9.21 19.68 -18.53
N ARG A 129 -8.36 20.67 -18.28
CA ARG A 129 -7.34 20.57 -17.25
C ARG A 129 -8.14 20.53 -15.96
N PRO A 130 -8.21 19.40 -15.23
CA PRO A 130 -8.92 19.40 -13.96
C PRO A 130 -8.26 20.49 -13.12
N LEU A 131 -9.06 21.48 -12.71
CA LEU A 131 -8.60 22.50 -11.80
C LEU A 131 -8.11 21.75 -10.57
N LYS A 132 -6.79 21.75 -10.34
CA LYS A 132 -6.22 21.17 -9.13
C LYS A 132 -6.93 21.87 -7.97
N PRO A 133 -7.73 21.15 -7.17
CA PRO A 133 -8.51 21.80 -6.15
C PRO A 133 -7.54 22.45 -5.16
N LEU A 134 -7.85 23.67 -4.72
CA LEU A 134 -6.97 24.47 -3.86
C LEU A 134 -6.90 23.80 -2.47
N THR A 135 -5.99 22.85 -2.32
CA THR A 135 -5.69 22.20 -1.05
C THR A 135 -4.86 23.15 -0.20
N SER A 136 -5.39 23.51 0.97
CA SER A 136 -4.65 24.22 2.00
C SER A 136 -4.06 23.20 2.98
N THR A 137 -2.79 23.37 3.33
CA THR A 137 -2.19 22.63 4.44
C THR A 137 -2.72 23.21 5.74
N LEU A 138 -3.39 22.39 6.52
CA LEU A 138 -3.91 22.71 7.84
C LEU A 138 -3.04 21.99 8.86
N SER A 139 -2.56 22.76 9.83
CA SER A 139 -1.76 22.24 10.95
C SER A 139 -2.47 22.50 12.25
N GLY A 140 -2.11 21.78 13.30
CA GLY A 140 -2.66 22.03 14.62
C GLY A 140 -2.14 21.05 15.64
N THR A 141 -2.62 21.19 16.87
CA THR A 141 -2.29 20.31 17.98
C THR A 141 -3.57 19.70 18.54
N VAL A 142 -3.52 18.42 18.88
CA VAL A 142 -4.61 17.71 19.56
C VAL A 142 -4.24 17.46 21.01
N THR A 143 -5.12 17.85 21.93
CA THR A 143 -4.94 17.72 23.38
C THR A 143 -6.10 17.00 24.05
N ASP A 144 -5.89 16.48 25.25
CA ASP A 144 -6.94 16.00 26.16
C ASP A 144 -7.53 17.16 26.99
N GLU A 145 -8.65 16.93 27.68
CA GLU A 145 -9.29 17.84 28.66
C GLU A 145 -8.34 18.38 29.74
N SER A 146 -7.31 17.60 30.09
CA SER A 146 -6.25 17.99 31.04
C SER A 146 -5.17 18.88 30.40
N GLY A 147 -5.29 19.19 29.11
CA GLY A 147 -4.34 20.00 28.34
C GLY A 147 -3.08 19.25 27.89
N LEU A 148 -3.02 17.93 28.06
CA LEU A 148 -1.89 17.10 27.62
C LEU A 148 -1.98 16.81 26.11
N PRO A 149 -0.86 16.90 25.35
CA PRO A 149 -0.86 16.55 23.93
C PRO A 149 -1.09 15.06 23.73
N LEU A 150 -1.90 14.71 22.72
CA LEU A 150 -2.28 13.32 22.43
C LEU A 150 -1.55 12.79 21.19
N PRO A 151 -0.62 11.84 21.35
CA PRO A 151 0.06 11.20 20.22
C PRO A 151 -0.74 10.04 19.63
N GLY A 152 -0.71 9.89 18.29
CA GLY A 152 -1.37 8.81 17.57
C GLY A 152 -2.89 8.96 17.36
N VAL A 153 -3.43 10.18 17.49
CA VAL A 153 -4.82 10.50 17.13
C VAL A 153 -4.98 10.35 15.61
N ASN A 154 -6.01 9.62 15.19
CA ASN A 154 -6.31 9.39 13.77
C ASN A 154 -7.25 10.48 13.25
N ILE A 155 -6.80 11.21 12.22
CA ILE A 155 -7.46 12.38 11.66
C ILE A 155 -7.80 12.08 10.20
N ILE A 156 -9.08 11.98 9.87
CA ILE A 156 -9.54 11.62 8.52
C ILE A 156 -10.50 12.69 7.97
N VAL A 157 -10.35 13.04 6.70
CA VAL A 157 -11.34 13.86 6.00
C VAL A 157 -12.57 12.99 5.68
N LYS A 158 -13.73 13.38 6.23
CA LYS A 158 -15.00 12.65 6.13
C LYS A 158 -15.34 12.31 4.67
N GLY A 159 -15.64 11.03 4.42
CA GLY A 159 -15.99 10.52 3.09
C GLY A 159 -14.80 10.29 2.16
N THR A 160 -13.56 10.43 2.64
CA THR A 160 -12.34 10.16 1.85
C THR A 160 -11.39 9.24 2.61
N THR A 161 -10.38 8.73 1.91
CA THR A 161 -9.26 7.97 2.51
C THR A 161 -8.07 8.86 2.88
N ARG A 162 -8.22 10.19 2.76
CA ARG A 162 -7.17 11.15 3.11
C ARG A 162 -7.20 11.38 4.62
N GLY A 163 -6.12 10.99 5.27
CA GLY A 163 -5.95 11.18 6.71
C GLY A 163 -4.49 11.30 7.10
N THR A 164 -4.27 11.66 8.36
CA THR A 164 -2.95 11.75 9.00
C THR A 164 -3.08 11.31 10.46
N GLN A 165 -1.95 11.20 11.15
CA GLN A 165 -1.92 10.94 12.59
C GLN A 165 -1.12 12.02 13.30
N THR A 166 -1.43 12.27 14.58
CA THR A 166 -0.64 13.17 15.41
C THR A 166 0.71 12.57 15.78
N ASP A 167 1.73 13.42 15.89
CA ASP A 167 3.08 13.06 16.33
C ASP A 167 3.18 12.96 17.88
N PHE A 168 4.40 12.75 18.39
CA PHE A 168 4.66 12.62 19.84
C PHE A 168 4.29 13.86 20.65
N ASP A 169 4.31 15.03 20.03
CA ASP A 169 3.99 16.31 20.65
C ASP A 169 2.51 16.70 20.40
N GLY A 170 1.71 15.78 19.85
CA GLY A 170 0.29 15.99 19.55
C GLY A 170 0.05 16.84 18.29
N ASN A 171 1.08 17.17 17.52
CA ASN A 171 0.95 18.01 16.34
C ASN A 171 0.56 17.18 15.12
N TYR A 172 -0.18 17.79 14.20
CA TYR A 172 -0.54 17.18 12.92
C TYR A 172 -0.44 18.17 11.77
N SER A 173 -0.30 17.63 10.57
CA SER A 173 -0.41 18.40 9.33
C SER A 173 -1.15 17.58 8.28
N ILE A 174 -2.21 18.15 7.72
CA ILE A 174 -3.05 17.51 6.70
C ILE A 174 -3.37 18.49 5.58
N SER A 175 -3.27 18.03 4.33
CA SER A 175 -3.77 18.79 3.18
C SER A 175 -5.28 18.58 3.06
N ALA A 176 -6.06 19.64 3.24
CA ALA A 176 -7.52 19.62 3.21
C ALA A 176 -8.11 20.72 2.30
N LEU A 177 -9.28 20.47 1.74
CA LEU A 177 -10.04 21.45 0.97
C LEU A 177 -10.88 22.31 1.91
N LYS A 178 -11.28 23.48 1.41
CA LYS A 178 -12.22 24.35 2.12
C LYS A 178 -13.57 23.64 2.28
N ASP A 179 -14.20 23.83 3.43
CA ASP A 179 -15.50 23.25 3.81
C ASP A 179 -15.53 21.72 3.97
N GLU A 180 -14.37 21.06 3.98
CA GLU A 180 -14.25 19.64 4.39
C GLU A 180 -14.44 19.48 5.91
N ILE A 181 -14.95 18.31 6.31
CA ILE A 181 -15.10 17.92 7.73
C ILE A 181 -13.97 16.97 8.09
N LEU A 182 -13.22 17.31 9.13
CA LEU A 182 -12.21 16.45 9.73
C LEU A 182 -12.82 15.68 10.91
N VAL A 183 -12.60 14.37 10.91
CA VAL A 183 -13.00 13.46 11.98
C VAL A 183 -11.76 13.08 12.77
N PHE A 184 -11.77 13.41 14.06
CA PHE A 184 -10.70 13.10 15.00
C PHE A 184 -11.14 11.91 15.84
N SER A 185 -10.37 10.83 15.80
CA SER A 185 -10.67 9.59 16.51
C SER A 185 -9.44 9.09 17.26
N TYR A 186 -9.62 8.75 18.52
CA TYR A 186 -8.57 8.19 19.36
C TYR A 186 -9.16 7.17 20.33
N LEU A 187 -8.38 6.15 20.67
CA LEU A 187 -8.87 5.03 21.47
C LEU A 187 -9.19 5.50 22.90
N GLY A 188 -10.44 5.32 23.33
CA GLY A 188 -10.91 5.75 24.66
C GLY A 188 -11.35 7.22 24.73
N PHE A 189 -11.48 7.90 23.58
CA PHE A 189 -11.93 9.29 23.48
C PHE A 189 -13.13 9.41 22.56
N GLU A 190 -13.98 10.40 22.81
CA GLU A 190 -15.12 10.70 21.95
C GLU A 190 -14.63 11.13 20.56
N THR A 191 -15.31 10.65 19.51
CA THR A 191 -14.98 11.05 18.14
C THR A 191 -15.59 12.42 17.85
N ILE A 192 -14.75 13.41 17.53
CA ILE A 192 -15.20 14.78 17.27
C ILE A 192 -15.06 15.10 15.79
N GLU A 193 -16.09 15.76 15.25
CA GLU A 193 -16.08 16.30 13.89
C GLU A 193 -15.87 17.83 13.91
N LYS A 194 -14.92 18.33 13.11
CA LYS A 194 -14.70 19.77 12.93
C LYS A 194 -14.68 20.15 11.45
N SER A 195 -15.53 21.11 11.07
CA SER A 195 -15.56 21.70 9.73
C SER A 195 -14.43 22.73 9.56
N ILE A 196 -13.73 22.68 8.42
CA ILE A 196 -12.67 23.64 8.08
C ILE A 196 -13.26 24.95 7.57
N LYS A 197 -13.01 26.05 8.29
CA LYS A 197 -13.42 27.40 7.85
C LYS A 197 -12.44 27.95 6.80
N SER A 198 -12.94 28.77 5.87
CA SER A 198 -12.29 29.14 4.61
C SER A 198 -10.96 29.92 4.71
N ASN A 199 -10.53 30.30 5.92
CA ASN A 199 -9.31 31.07 6.24
C ASN A 199 -8.49 30.49 7.43
N THR A 200 -8.76 29.26 7.86
CA THR A 200 -8.10 28.67 9.02
C THR A 200 -6.90 27.83 8.59
N THR A 201 -5.69 28.28 8.90
CA THR A 201 -4.44 27.52 8.70
C THR A 201 -4.10 26.64 9.91
N THR A 202 -4.62 27.02 11.09
CA THR A 202 -4.35 26.36 12.37
C THR A 202 -5.63 25.94 13.07
N LEU A 203 -5.80 24.66 13.37
CA LEU A 203 -6.97 24.13 14.07
C LEU A 203 -6.53 23.24 15.23
N ASN A 204 -6.62 23.75 16.44
CA ASN A 204 -6.38 22.97 17.64
C ASN A 204 -7.69 22.30 18.08
N VAL A 205 -7.59 21.05 18.54
CA VAL A 205 -8.75 20.24 18.92
C VAL A 205 -8.48 19.61 20.27
N GLU A 206 -9.47 19.71 21.15
CA GLU A 206 -9.49 19.03 22.43
C GLU A 206 -10.41 17.81 22.31
N LEU A 207 -9.93 16.63 22.71
CA LEU A 207 -10.71 15.40 22.73
C LEU A 207 -11.12 15.06 24.17
N GLY A 208 -12.43 14.85 24.36
CA GLY A 208 -12.97 14.38 25.64
C GLY A 208 -12.87 12.87 25.80
N ALA A 209 -12.77 12.40 27.05
CA ALA A 209 -12.78 10.97 27.34
C ALA A 209 -14.12 10.34 26.92
N GLY A 210 -14.07 9.23 26.18
CA GLY A 210 -15.24 8.59 25.58
C GLY A 210 -15.45 7.18 26.09
N ASP A 211 -16.66 6.89 26.54
CA ASP A 211 -17.09 5.55 26.99
C ASP A 211 -17.60 4.73 25.79
N PHE A 212 -16.98 3.58 25.48
CA PHE A 212 -17.43 2.69 24.38
C PHE A 212 -17.66 1.24 24.85
N LEU A 213 -18.89 0.72 24.68
CA LEU A 213 -19.24 -0.72 24.71
C LEU A 213 -20.40 -1.03 23.71
N GLY A 214 -20.53 -2.30 23.25
CA GLY A 214 -21.25 -2.81 22.05
C GLY A 214 -21.84 -4.26 22.15
N GLU A 215 -23.16 -4.58 21.95
CA GLU A 215 -23.80 -5.94 21.85
C GLU A 215 -24.01 -6.43 20.41
N ILE A 216 -23.75 -7.72 20.18
CA ILE A 216 -23.64 -8.40 18.89
C ILE A 216 -24.98 -8.83 18.28
N VAL A 217 -25.23 -8.53 17.00
CA VAL A 217 -26.18 -9.21 16.12
C VAL A 217 -25.42 -9.47 14.84
N VAL A 218 -25.06 -10.74 14.74
CA VAL A 218 -24.48 -11.32 13.56
C VAL A 218 -25.62 -11.43 12.53
N PHE A 219 -25.62 -10.55 11.53
CA PHE A 219 -26.32 -10.86 10.27
C PHE A 219 -25.53 -11.95 9.55
N ALA A 220 -25.85 -13.20 9.83
CA ALA A 220 -25.35 -14.32 9.05
C ALA A 220 -26.10 -14.35 7.71
N GLY A 221 -25.50 -13.77 6.67
CA GLY A 221 -25.85 -14.05 5.29
C GLY A 221 -26.31 -12.84 4.49
N TYR A 222 -25.38 -12.30 3.71
CA TYR A 222 -25.66 -12.06 2.31
C TYR A 222 -24.39 -12.40 1.53
N VAL A 223 -24.55 -13.27 0.55
CA VAL A 223 -23.59 -13.40 -0.54
C VAL A 223 -23.68 -12.06 -1.27
N THR A 224 -22.73 -11.14 -1.03
CA THR A 224 -22.57 -10.03 -1.96
C THR A 224 -22.07 -10.66 -3.24
N TYR A 225 -22.97 -10.76 -4.22
CA TYR A 225 -22.55 -10.78 -5.61
C TYR A 225 -21.94 -9.40 -5.85
N GLU A 226 -20.64 -9.26 -5.55
CA GLU A 226 -19.84 -8.36 -6.38
C GLU A 226 -19.96 -9.01 -7.75
N GLU A 227 -20.89 -8.51 -8.57
CA GLU A 227 -20.76 -8.66 -10.00
C GLU A 227 -19.33 -8.23 -10.27
N GLU A 228 -18.48 -9.20 -10.64
CA GLU A 228 -17.30 -8.90 -11.41
C GLU A 228 -17.84 -8.02 -12.53
N ASN A 229 -17.62 -6.71 -12.40
CA ASN A 229 -17.50 -5.88 -13.57
C ASN A 229 -16.22 -6.39 -14.22
N GLU A 230 -16.35 -7.52 -14.90
CA GLU A 230 -15.42 -8.04 -15.87
C GLU A 230 -15.28 -6.89 -16.84
N TYR A 231 -14.26 -6.06 -16.62
CA TYR A 231 -13.94 -4.97 -17.52
C TYR A 231 -13.58 -5.65 -18.83
N LYS A 232 -14.58 -5.79 -19.70
CA LYS A 232 -14.42 -6.29 -21.06
C LYS A 232 -13.49 -5.30 -21.72
N ILE A 233 -12.20 -5.65 -21.76
CA ILE A 233 -11.21 -4.90 -22.50
C ILE A 233 -11.70 -4.92 -23.94
N ASP A 234 -12.06 -3.75 -24.48
CA ASP A 234 -12.53 -3.62 -25.84
C ASP A 234 -11.56 -4.36 -26.78
N PRO A 235 -12.02 -5.35 -27.57
CA PRO A 235 -11.15 -6.15 -28.42
C PRO A 235 -10.29 -5.29 -29.36
N GLU A 236 -10.83 -4.14 -29.76
CA GLU A 236 -10.17 -3.11 -30.55
C GLU A 236 -8.93 -2.53 -29.85
N PHE A 237 -9.02 -2.21 -28.56
CA PHE A 237 -7.88 -1.70 -27.78
C PHE A 237 -6.74 -2.73 -27.68
N LEU A 238 -7.08 -4.01 -27.54
CA LEU A 238 -6.08 -5.08 -27.50
C LEU A 238 -5.42 -5.29 -28.87
N GLU A 239 -6.18 -5.15 -29.96
CA GLU A 239 -5.66 -5.23 -31.32
C GLU A 239 -4.75 -4.05 -31.67
N GLU A 240 -5.10 -2.82 -31.26
CA GLU A 240 -4.24 -1.65 -31.40
C GLU A 240 -2.92 -1.80 -30.64
N GLN A 241 -2.96 -2.30 -29.40
CA GLN A 241 -1.77 -2.58 -28.60
C GLN A 241 -0.86 -3.62 -29.27
N ARG A 242 -1.44 -4.69 -29.83
CA ARG A 242 -0.71 -5.72 -30.59
C ARG A 242 -0.09 -5.14 -31.85
N ALA A 243 -0.84 -4.35 -32.62
CA ALA A 243 -0.37 -3.68 -33.82
C ALA A 243 0.77 -2.70 -33.53
N HIS A 244 0.65 -1.90 -32.46
CA HIS A 244 1.70 -0.99 -32.02
C HIS A 244 2.98 -1.74 -31.60
N ARG A 245 2.85 -2.82 -30.81
CA ARG A 245 3.98 -3.68 -30.44
C ARG A 245 4.62 -4.34 -31.67
N ALA A 246 3.83 -4.78 -32.65
CA ALA A 246 4.33 -5.33 -33.90
C ALA A 246 5.09 -4.29 -34.73
N LYS A 247 4.57 -3.06 -34.85
CA LYS A 247 5.25 -1.93 -35.50
C LYS A 247 6.60 -1.64 -34.84
N LEU A 248 6.65 -1.58 -33.51
CA LEU A 248 7.90 -1.38 -32.76
C LEU A 248 8.91 -2.51 -32.98
N LYS A 249 8.45 -3.77 -33.00
CA LYS A 249 9.30 -4.93 -33.28
C LYS A 249 9.90 -4.84 -34.69
N LYS A 250 9.07 -4.55 -35.70
CA LYS A 250 9.51 -4.40 -37.09
C LYS A 250 10.48 -3.23 -37.28
N ALA A 251 10.25 -2.12 -36.57
CA ALA A 251 11.18 -0.98 -36.58
C ALA A 251 12.55 -1.34 -35.96
N ARG A 252 12.56 -2.10 -34.86
CA ARG A 252 13.81 -2.60 -34.26
C ARG A 252 14.55 -3.54 -35.21
N GLU A 253 13.85 -4.48 -35.84
CA GLU A 253 14.44 -5.41 -36.83
C GLU A 253 15.03 -4.68 -38.04
N ASN A 254 14.30 -3.69 -38.58
CA ASN A 254 14.78 -2.86 -39.69
C ASN A 254 16.02 -2.05 -39.29
N ARG A 255 16.05 -1.50 -38.08
CA ARG A 255 17.23 -0.79 -37.54
C ARG A 255 18.43 -1.73 -37.45
N VAL A 256 18.25 -2.95 -36.93
CA VAL A 256 19.32 -3.95 -36.85
C VAL A 256 19.80 -4.30 -38.27
N ARG A 257 18.90 -4.58 -39.21
CA ARG A 257 19.24 -4.90 -40.61
C ARG A 257 19.99 -3.76 -41.30
N PHE A 258 19.60 -2.51 -41.06
CA PHE A 258 20.29 -1.34 -41.59
C PHE A 258 21.72 -1.24 -41.04
N MET A 259 21.88 -1.41 -39.73
CA MET A 259 23.18 -1.34 -39.07
C MET A 259 24.11 -2.47 -39.53
N THR A 260 23.60 -3.69 -39.71
CA THR A 260 24.40 -4.82 -40.21
C THR A 260 24.83 -4.61 -41.66
N ARG A 261 23.95 -4.10 -42.53
CA ARG A 261 24.31 -3.74 -43.92
C ARG A 261 25.41 -2.67 -43.96
N LYS A 262 25.24 -1.57 -43.23
CA LYS A 262 26.25 -0.50 -43.11
C LYS A 262 27.59 -1.03 -42.58
N ALA A 263 27.56 -1.97 -41.64
CA ALA A 263 28.77 -2.60 -41.11
C ALA A 263 29.48 -3.46 -42.17
N LYS A 264 28.73 -4.20 -43.00
CA LYS A 264 29.26 -5.01 -44.10
C LYS A 264 29.90 -4.12 -45.18
N GLU A 265 29.20 -3.09 -45.64
CA GLU A 265 29.71 -2.10 -46.60
C GLU A 265 31.01 -1.45 -46.11
N ARG A 266 31.07 -1.07 -44.82
CA ARG A 266 32.29 -0.52 -44.20
C ARG A 266 33.45 -1.54 -44.19
N LYS A 267 33.17 -2.82 -43.96
CA LYS A 267 34.19 -3.88 -43.99
C LYS A 267 34.71 -4.10 -45.41
N GLU A 268 33.83 -4.17 -46.41
CA GLU A 268 34.19 -4.33 -47.82
C GLU A 268 35.01 -3.13 -48.33
N ALA A 269 34.58 -1.90 -48.03
CA ALA A 269 35.34 -0.70 -48.38
C ALA A 269 36.74 -0.67 -47.73
N ARG A 270 36.88 -1.16 -46.50
CA ARG A 270 38.19 -1.32 -45.83
C ARG A 270 39.05 -2.38 -46.52
N GLN A 271 38.46 -3.50 -46.94
CA GLN A 271 39.17 -4.56 -47.68
C GLN A 271 39.66 -4.07 -49.05
N LEU A 272 38.81 -3.39 -49.81
CA LEU A 272 39.19 -2.80 -51.11
C LEU A 272 40.32 -1.78 -50.96
N LYS A 273 40.24 -0.89 -49.96
CA LYS A 273 41.34 0.06 -49.66
C LYS A 273 42.65 -0.66 -49.30
N ARG A 274 42.58 -1.77 -48.55
CA ARG A 274 43.76 -2.59 -48.22
C ARG A 274 44.34 -3.30 -49.45
N ALA A 275 43.50 -3.80 -50.35
CA ALA A 275 43.92 -4.44 -51.60
C ALA A 275 44.64 -3.43 -52.52
N LYS A 276 44.03 -2.26 -52.76
CA LYS A 276 44.66 -1.18 -53.55
C LYS A 276 46.02 -0.76 -53.00
N ARG A 277 46.14 -0.59 -51.67
CA ARG A 277 47.43 -0.27 -51.02
C ARG A 277 48.47 -1.39 -51.17
N LYS A 278 48.06 -2.66 -51.25
CA LYS A 278 48.98 -3.77 -51.49
C LYS A 278 49.47 -3.79 -52.94
N GLU A 279 48.56 -3.59 -53.89
CA GLU A 279 48.90 -3.49 -55.32
C GLU A 279 49.85 -2.32 -55.60
N GLU A 280 49.60 -1.16 -55.00
CA GLU A 280 50.47 0.02 -55.12
C GLU A 280 51.87 -0.23 -54.54
N ARG A 281 51.96 -0.89 -53.37
CA ARG A 281 53.24 -1.32 -52.80
C ARG A 281 53.99 -2.33 -53.68
N GLN A 282 53.28 -3.23 -54.34
CA GLN A 282 53.88 -4.21 -55.25
C GLN A 282 54.44 -3.51 -56.50
N LYS A 283 53.67 -2.62 -57.13
CA LYS A 283 54.13 -1.82 -58.27
C LYS A 283 55.38 -0.99 -57.96
N ASN A 284 55.42 -0.35 -56.78
CA ASN A 284 56.60 0.40 -56.33
C ASN A 284 57.81 -0.47 -56.00
N ARG A 285 57.64 -1.78 -55.81
CA ARG A 285 58.75 -2.72 -55.59
C ARG A 285 59.32 -3.27 -56.89
N ASP A 286 58.49 -3.35 -57.93
CA ASP A 286 58.83 -3.89 -59.24
C ASP A 286 59.34 -2.80 -60.23
N SER A 287 59.33 -1.51 -59.81
CA SER A 287 59.89 -0.36 -60.56
C SER A 287 61.23 0.07 -59.95
#